data_AF-A0A178D2S3-F1
#
_entry.id   AF-A0A178D2S3-F1
#
_cell.length_a   1.000
_cell.length_b   1.000
_cell.length_c   1.000
_cell.angle_alpha   90.00
_cell.angle_beta   90.00
_cell.angle_gamma   90.00
#
_symmetry.space_group_name_H-M   'P 1'
#
loop_
_entity.id
_entity.type
_entity.pdbx_description
1 polymer ?
#
loop_
_entity_poly.entity_id
_entity_poly.type
_entity_poly.pdbx_seq_one_letter_code
_entity_poly.pdbx_strand_id
1 'polypeptide(L)'
;MTFKAPNMLGLAVLLTWACLSSTAHPHPLFKKFLPSQSAIEILFSALSISFAPGLFEVLQASGPPTVEWFMQLPTHCEKVWAIYLLVLWKLGCMPRVYLGSGTEADSGVTVRFKQYDKLIWLPSHVQESLGEGYQIVHKGVLVWMPIPPPAEVPVLRLLFVCLEGALTFALRALSKRANYTAALADLCPWDRNSLEYEGLCSHNPLVDPVKGQFDLTPGEREEHAQELKDRKYILNLEGRERRKAEDPEAYRLEANRHRANFVKNNPESAKNSTQRHKVKAREEKRFYCNVCHVAFTNSTNLRNHLATKRHENKVKDAKGTPRYISPTMKIQNRIKAQKRHYCELCDFAAPTPFALKKHIDGKAHKKKLALAEEAAQEPISPQAFRQPESSLVIQQQEPPKGFQEQSSQQKDTSQANSIRKYFQLA
;
A
#
# COMPACT_ATOMS: atom_id res chain seq x y z
N MET A 1 -11.15 4.24 39.83
CA MET A 1 -10.38 3.06 40.29
C MET A 1 -9.08 2.97 39.49
N THR A 2 -7.96 2.58 40.09
CA THR A 2 -6.72 2.34 39.34
C THR A 2 -6.61 0.85 39.00
N PHE A 3 -6.88 0.49 37.74
CA PHE A 3 -6.71 -0.88 37.26
C PHE A 3 -5.21 -1.21 37.27
N LYS A 4 -4.78 -2.22 38.02
CA LYS A 4 -3.39 -2.71 38.00
C LYS A 4 -3.28 -3.95 37.12
N ALA A 5 -2.38 -3.91 36.15
CA ALA A 5 -2.09 -5.04 35.27
C ALA A 5 -0.57 -5.12 35.01
N PRO A 6 -0.01 -6.31 34.72
CA PRO A 6 1.42 -6.46 34.48
C PRO A 6 1.89 -5.91 33.12
N ASN A 7 0.96 -5.71 32.17
CA ASN A 7 1.25 -5.23 30.83
C ASN A 7 0.00 -4.60 30.17
N MET A 8 0.20 -4.01 28.99
CA MET A 8 -0.87 -3.32 28.24
C MET A 8 -2.01 -4.25 27.83
N LEU A 9 -1.74 -5.51 27.48
CA LEU A 9 -2.77 -6.47 27.07
C LEU A 9 -3.70 -6.77 28.25
N GLY A 10 -3.15 -7.05 29.43
CA GLY A 10 -3.93 -7.27 30.65
C GLY A 10 -4.73 -6.04 31.05
N LEU A 11 -4.14 -4.85 30.92
CA LEU A 11 -4.86 -3.59 31.17
C LEU A 11 -6.02 -3.39 30.19
N ALA A 12 -5.82 -3.67 28.90
CA ALA A 12 -6.85 -3.59 27.88
C ALA A 12 -8.02 -4.55 28.17
N VAL A 13 -7.74 -5.79 28.59
CA VAL A 13 -8.78 -6.76 29.00
C VAL A 13 -9.60 -6.21 30.17
N LEU A 14 -8.94 -5.73 31.23
CA LEU A 14 -9.60 -5.20 32.41
C LEU A 14 -10.45 -3.97 32.10
N LEU A 15 -9.92 -3.01 31.35
CA LEU A 15 -10.64 -1.80 30.94
C LEU A 15 -11.85 -2.14 30.06
N THR A 16 -11.68 -3.05 29.09
CA THR A 16 -12.76 -3.48 28.19
C THR A 16 -13.88 -4.15 28.98
N TRP A 17 -13.54 -5.07 29.89
CA TRP A 17 -14.54 -5.72 30.74
C TRP A 17 -15.22 -4.75 31.71
N ALA A 18 -14.47 -3.85 32.34
CA ALA A 18 -15.02 -2.84 33.23
C ALA A 18 -15.98 -1.90 32.50
N CYS A 19 -15.65 -1.48 31.28
CA CYS A 19 -16.53 -0.67 30.44
C CYS A 19 -17.83 -1.42 30.12
N LEU A 20 -17.74 -2.69 29.70
CA LEU A 20 -18.92 -3.49 29.36
C LEU A 20 -19.82 -3.76 30.57
N SER A 21 -19.24 -4.18 31.69
CA SER A 21 -19.97 -4.51 32.91
C SER A 21 -20.58 -3.29 33.60
N SER A 22 -19.96 -2.11 33.46
CA SER A 22 -20.47 -0.84 34.02
C SER A 22 -21.50 -0.14 33.13
N THR A 23 -21.69 -0.61 31.89
CA THR A 23 -22.71 -0.09 30.98
C THR A 23 -24.07 -0.66 31.38
N ALA A 24 -25.04 0.21 31.68
CA ALA A 24 -26.37 -0.21 32.16
C ALA A 24 -27.15 -1.02 31.11
N HIS A 25 -27.17 -0.55 29.86
CA HIS A 25 -27.94 -1.14 28.78
C HIS A 25 -27.08 -1.27 27.49
N PRO A 26 -26.03 -2.11 27.50
CA PRO A 26 -25.24 -2.33 26.28
C PRO A 26 -26.10 -3.10 25.27
N HIS A 27 -25.82 -2.89 23.98
CA HIS A 27 -26.50 -3.61 22.91
C HIS A 27 -26.39 -5.14 23.14
N PRO A 28 -27.47 -5.93 22.93
CA PRO A 28 -27.50 -7.35 23.32
C PRO A 28 -26.35 -8.21 22.74
N LEU A 29 -25.83 -7.82 21.58
CA LEU A 29 -24.70 -8.49 20.94
C LEU A 29 -23.45 -8.54 21.83
N PHE A 30 -23.16 -7.48 22.61
CA PHE A 30 -22.00 -7.51 23.50
C PHE A 30 -22.12 -8.60 24.56
N LYS A 31 -23.29 -8.74 25.19
CA LYS A 31 -23.52 -9.81 26.18
C LYS A 31 -23.50 -11.21 25.55
N LYS A 32 -23.98 -11.33 24.31
CA LYS A 32 -24.00 -12.61 23.57
C LYS A 32 -22.60 -13.09 23.21
N PHE A 33 -21.74 -12.20 22.71
CA PHE A 33 -20.44 -12.56 22.15
C PHE A 33 -19.24 -12.26 23.07
N LEU A 34 -19.39 -11.37 24.05
CA LEU A 34 -18.40 -11.03 25.08
C LEU A 34 -19.00 -11.24 26.48
N PRO A 35 -19.39 -12.47 26.86
CA PRO A 35 -20.20 -12.73 28.05
C PRO A 35 -19.44 -12.57 29.37
N SER A 36 -18.10 -12.62 29.36
CA SER A 36 -17.27 -12.59 30.56
C SER A 36 -15.90 -11.97 30.30
N GLN A 37 -15.20 -11.59 31.38
CA GLN A 37 -13.79 -11.15 31.30
C GLN A 37 -12.91 -12.22 30.65
N SER A 38 -13.08 -13.49 31.03
CA SER A 38 -12.30 -14.60 30.47
C SER A 38 -12.55 -14.78 28.97
N ALA A 39 -13.78 -14.56 28.49
CA ALA A 39 -14.06 -14.58 27.05
C ALA A 39 -13.32 -13.46 26.30
N ILE A 40 -13.27 -12.26 26.88
CA ILE A 40 -12.51 -11.13 26.34
C ILE A 40 -11.00 -11.45 26.34
N GLU A 41 -10.48 -12.02 27.42
CA GLU A 41 -9.07 -12.41 27.56
C GLU A 41 -8.65 -13.45 26.51
N ILE A 42 -9.48 -14.46 26.26
CA ILE A 42 -9.24 -15.47 25.22
C ILE A 42 -9.15 -14.79 23.84
N LEU A 43 -10.07 -13.87 23.54
CA LEU A 43 -10.02 -13.14 22.27
C LEU A 43 -8.73 -12.33 22.15
N PHE A 44 -8.41 -11.47 23.12
CA PHE A 44 -7.19 -10.66 23.09
C PHE A 44 -5.91 -11.51 22.96
N SER A 45 -5.86 -12.67 23.61
CA SER A 45 -4.72 -13.58 23.55
C SER A 45 -4.50 -14.20 22.15
N ALA A 46 -5.57 -14.29 21.35
CA ALA A 46 -5.50 -14.78 19.97
C ALA A 46 -5.13 -13.68 18.96
N LEU A 47 -5.15 -12.40 19.34
CA LEU A 47 -4.93 -11.29 18.41
C LEU A 47 -3.46 -10.93 18.24
N SER A 48 -3.09 -10.65 16.99
CA SER A 48 -1.88 -9.89 16.67
C SER A 48 -2.12 -8.38 16.86
N ILE A 49 -2.46 -7.98 18.09
CA ILE A 49 -2.75 -6.59 18.44
C ILE A 49 -1.49 -5.86 18.91
N SER A 50 -1.41 -4.58 18.58
CA SER A 50 -0.31 -3.69 18.95
C SER A 50 -0.87 -2.41 19.56
N PHE A 51 -0.07 -1.79 20.43
CA PHE A 51 -0.45 -0.61 21.21
C PHE A 51 0.55 0.51 20.96
N ALA A 52 0.08 1.74 21.06
CA ALA A 52 0.93 2.92 20.91
C ALA A 52 2.03 2.93 22.00
N PRO A 53 3.27 3.30 21.64
CA PRO A 53 4.34 3.46 22.62
C PRO A 53 3.93 4.41 23.75
N GLY A 54 4.17 4.02 25.00
CA GLY A 54 3.82 4.85 26.17
C GLY A 54 2.36 4.75 26.62
N LEU A 55 1.47 4.06 25.90
CA LEU A 55 0.05 3.99 26.25
C LEU A 55 -0.18 3.32 27.62
N PHE A 56 0.58 2.28 27.92
CA PHE A 56 0.49 1.58 29.20
C PHE A 56 0.90 2.49 30.35
N GLU A 57 2.03 3.17 30.21
CA GLU A 57 2.60 4.09 31.17
C GLU A 57 1.65 5.26 31.42
N VAL A 58 1.08 5.83 30.36
CA VAL A 58 0.09 6.92 30.44
C VAL A 58 -1.13 6.49 31.24
N LEU A 59 -1.72 5.33 30.95
CA LEU A 59 -2.93 4.87 31.63
C LEU A 59 -2.67 4.46 33.10
N GLN A 60 -1.41 4.22 33.48
CA GLN A 60 -0.99 3.95 34.85
C GLN A 60 -0.47 5.20 35.58
N ALA A 61 -0.29 6.33 34.87
CA ALA A 61 0.27 7.54 35.43
C ALA A 61 -0.70 8.24 36.39
N SER A 62 -0.14 8.96 37.37
CA SER A 62 -0.91 9.74 38.34
C SER A 62 -1.59 10.98 37.74
N GLY A 63 -1.06 11.50 36.63
CA GLY A 63 -1.61 12.64 35.89
C GLY A 63 -2.10 12.26 34.48
N PRO A 64 -3.00 13.06 33.88
CA PRO A 64 -3.51 12.82 32.54
C PRO A 64 -2.42 12.97 31.47
N PRO A 65 -2.58 12.32 30.29
CA PRO A 65 -1.70 12.55 29.15
C PRO A 65 -1.75 13.99 28.70
N THR A 66 -0.62 14.47 28.20
CA THR A 66 -0.55 15.76 27.53
C THR A 66 -1.01 15.63 26.07
N VAL A 67 -1.49 16.74 25.50
CA VAL A 67 -1.75 16.89 24.07
C VAL A 67 -0.47 16.65 23.28
N GLU A 68 0.68 17.06 23.81
CA GLU A 68 1.98 16.78 23.20
C GLU A 68 2.23 15.28 23.06
N TRP A 69 1.85 14.46 24.06
CA TRP A 69 1.92 13.01 23.94
C TRP A 69 1.00 12.49 22.83
N PHE A 70 -0.22 13.02 22.72
CA PHE A 70 -1.11 12.65 21.61
C PHE A 70 -0.53 13.00 20.23
N MET A 71 0.22 14.10 20.11
CA MET A 71 0.87 14.49 18.86
C MET A 71 2.00 13.54 18.43
N GLN A 72 2.51 12.73 19.35
CA GLN A 72 3.56 11.72 19.10
C GLN A 72 3.00 10.35 18.72
N LEU A 73 1.67 10.18 18.74
CA LEU A 73 1.04 8.91 18.37
C LEU A 73 1.37 8.54 16.91
N PRO A 74 1.53 7.24 16.59
CA PRO A 74 1.76 6.81 15.23
C PRO A 74 0.61 7.23 14.31
N THR A 75 0.94 7.76 13.13
CA THR A 75 -0.07 8.21 12.14
C THR A 75 -0.17 7.28 10.93
N HIS A 76 0.84 6.42 10.72
CA HIS A 76 0.96 5.56 9.54
C HIS A 76 0.57 4.13 9.86
N CYS A 77 -0.69 3.82 9.53
CA CYS A 77 -1.30 2.51 9.73
C CYS A 77 -2.09 2.13 8.48
N GLU A 78 -1.39 1.66 7.44
CA GLU A 78 -2.03 1.17 6.22
C GLU A 78 -2.54 -0.26 6.41
N LYS A 79 -3.78 -0.53 5.94
CA LYS A 79 -4.40 -1.87 5.94
C LYS A 79 -4.46 -2.56 7.31
N VAL A 80 -4.72 -1.79 8.36
CA VAL A 80 -4.95 -2.30 9.71
C VAL A 80 -6.29 -1.80 10.23
N TRP A 81 -6.91 -2.60 11.11
CA TRP A 81 -7.92 -2.07 12.01
C TRP A 81 -7.24 -1.28 13.11
N ALA A 82 -7.85 -0.16 13.52
CA ALA A 82 -7.29 0.65 14.58
C ALA A 82 -8.35 1.37 15.40
N ILE A 83 -8.02 1.63 16.67
CA ILE A 83 -8.63 2.67 17.48
C ILE A 83 -7.71 3.88 17.38
N TYR A 84 -8.26 5.00 16.95
CA TYR A 84 -7.53 6.22 16.66
C TYR A 84 -8.03 7.38 17.52
N LEU A 85 -7.19 8.40 17.63
CA LEU A 85 -7.45 9.66 18.32
C LEU A 85 -7.16 10.83 17.35
N LEU A 86 -8.09 11.77 17.27
CA LEU A 86 -7.89 13.05 16.62
C LEU A 86 -7.49 14.10 17.64
N VAL A 87 -6.54 14.96 17.28
CA VAL A 87 -6.28 16.21 17.99
C VAL A 87 -6.78 17.36 17.14
N LEU A 88 -7.64 18.17 17.73
CA LEU A 88 -8.16 19.41 17.14
C LEU A 88 -7.56 20.60 17.89
N TRP A 89 -7.02 21.55 17.14
CA TRP A 89 -6.35 22.74 17.68
C TRP A 89 -6.97 24.02 17.16
N LYS A 90 -7.03 25.02 18.03
CA LYS A 90 -7.37 26.40 17.71
C LYS A 90 -6.54 27.33 18.60
N LEU A 91 -5.90 28.32 18.01
CA LEU A 91 -5.05 29.26 18.74
C LEU A 91 -5.84 29.97 19.85
N GLY A 92 -5.29 29.98 21.07
CA GLY A 92 -5.92 30.61 22.24
C GLY A 92 -7.11 29.84 22.81
N CYS A 93 -7.38 28.62 22.35
CA CYS A 93 -8.44 27.76 22.89
C CYS A 93 -7.85 26.44 23.39
N MET A 94 -8.53 25.80 24.35
CA MET A 94 -8.15 24.48 24.82
C MET A 94 -8.26 23.46 23.68
N PRO A 95 -7.25 22.58 23.48
CA PRO A 95 -7.31 21.51 22.49
C PRO A 95 -8.48 20.57 22.72
N ARG A 96 -8.94 19.95 21.63
CA ARG A 96 -10.05 19.00 21.66
C ARG A 96 -9.62 17.65 21.12
N VAL A 97 -10.12 16.57 21.69
CA VAL A 97 -9.80 15.21 21.25
C VAL A 97 -11.05 14.42 20.94
N TYR A 98 -10.93 13.54 19.94
CA TYR A 98 -12.00 12.61 19.55
C TYR A 98 -11.40 11.22 19.36
N LEU A 99 -12.00 10.20 19.97
CA LEU A 99 -11.67 8.80 19.70
C LEU A 99 -12.68 8.18 18.75
N GLY A 100 -12.20 7.25 17.93
CA GLY A 100 -13.06 6.36 17.18
C GLY A 100 -12.31 5.11 16.74
N SER A 101 -13.02 4.14 16.17
CA SER A 101 -12.42 2.97 15.54
C SER A 101 -12.62 2.97 14.03
N GLY A 102 -11.64 2.39 13.34
CA GLY A 102 -11.65 2.16 11.91
C GLY A 102 -11.53 0.67 11.64
N THR A 103 -12.68 0.00 11.46
CA THR A 103 -12.77 -1.46 11.32
C THR A 103 -13.27 -1.89 9.95
N GLU A 104 -12.99 -1.11 8.90
CA GLU A 104 -13.43 -1.45 7.53
C GLU A 104 -12.76 -2.75 7.05
N ALA A 105 -13.51 -3.66 6.43
CA ALA A 105 -13.05 -5.02 6.14
C ALA A 105 -11.98 -5.09 5.03
N ASP A 106 -11.93 -4.10 4.12
CA ASP A 106 -10.95 -4.11 3.02
C ASP A 106 -9.76 -3.17 3.23
N SER A 107 -9.95 -2.11 4.03
CA SER A 107 -9.05 -0.96 4.05
C SER A 107 -8.80 -0.42 5.45
N GLY A 108 -9.46 -0.99 6.46
CA GLY A 108 -9.28 -0.65 7.86
C GLY A 108 -9.46 0.83 8.16
N VAL A 109 -8.59 1.38 9.00
CA VAL A 109 -8.66 2.78 9.46
C VAL A 109 -8.44 3.82 8.36
N THR A 110 -7.77 3.44 7.27
CA THR A 110 -7.45 4.38 6.17
C THR A 110 -8.70 5.00 5.55
N VAL A 111 -9.83 4.29 5.52
CA VAL A 111 -11.11 4.85 5.01
C VAL A 111 -11.54 6.04 5.85
N ARG A 112 -11.45 5.89 7.17
CA ARG A 112 -11.85 6.93 8.11
C ARG A 112 -10.92 8.14 8.04
N PHE A 113 -9.61 7.91 7.94
CA PHE A 113 -8.65 9.01 7.77
C PHE A 113 -8.88 9.80 6.49
N LYS A 114 -9.21 9.13 5.37
CA LYS A 114 -9.56 9.80 4.10
C LYS A 114 -10.86 10.60 4.20
N GLN A 115 -11.81 10.17 5.03
CA GLN A 115 -13.04 10.94 5.28
C GLN A 115 -12.73 12.24 6.02
N TYR A 116 -11.85 12.20 7.02
CA TYR A 116 -11.35 13.41 7.68
C TYR A 116 -10.56 14.32 6.73
N ASP A 117 -9.68 13.78 5.89
CA ASP A 117 -8.93 14.57 4.91
C ASP A 117 -9.84 15.31 3.92
N LYS A 118 -10.99 14.72 3.62
CA LYS A 118 -11.99 15.27 2.71
C LYS A 118 -13.10 16.05 3.42
N LEU A 119 -13.09 16.09 4.75
CA LEU A 119 -14.13 16.71 5.57
C LEU A 119 -15.54 16.20 5.25
N ILE A 120 -15.68 14.89 5.01
CA ILE A 120 -16.96 14.23 4.72
C ILE A 120 -17.32 13.21 5.81
N TRP A 121 -18.61 13.02 6.07
CA TRP A 121 -19.10 12.03 7.05
C TRP A 121 -18.44 12.19 8.43
N LEU A 122 -18.44 13.43 8.93
CA LEU A 122 -17.79 13.79 10.19
C LEU A 122 -18.68 13.49 11.40
N PRO A 123 -18.13 13.14 12.57
CA PRO A 123 -18.89 13.09 13.81
C PRO A 123 -19.40 14.49 14.15
N SER A 124 -20.62 14.61 14.69
CA SER A 124 -21.29 15.89 14.89
C SER A 124 -20.44 16.91 15.66
N HIS A 125 -19.86 16.53 16.81
CA HIS A 125 -19.04 17.45 17.61
C HIS A 125 -17.68 17.80 16.97
N VAL A 126 -17.15 16.92 16.11
CA VAL A 126 -15.95 17.25 15.32
C VAL A 126 -16.34 18.26 14.25
N GLN A 127 -17.47 18.07 13.57
CA GLN A 127 -18.00 19.03 12.59
C GLN A 127 -18.30 20.39 13.22
N GLU A 128 -18.94 20.43 14.39
CA GLU A 128 -19.17 21.64 15.17
C GLU A 128 -17.85 22.34 15.52
N SER A 129 -16.86 21.60 16.03
CA SER A 129 -15.55 22.16 16.36
C SER A 129 -14.85 22.79 15.15
N LEU A 130 -14.92 22.15 13.98
CA LEU A 130 -14.40 22.71 12.74
C LEU A 130 -15.15 24.00 12.35
N GLY A 131 -16.47 24.04 12.53
CA GLY A 131 -17.29 25.24 12.34
C GLY A 131 -16.91 26.39 13.28
N GLU A 132 -16.46 26.08 14.50
CA GLU A 132 -15.91 27.04 15.45
C GLU A 132 -14.47 27.49 15.13
N GLY A 133 -13.87 26.98 14.06
CA GLY A 133 -12.51 27.36 13.60
C GLY A 133 -11.39 26.49 14.17
N TYR A 134 -11.70 25.34 14.78
CA TYR A 134 -10.67 24.33 15.06
C TYR A 134 -10.20 23.65 13.77
N GLN A 135 -8.98 23.10 13.81
CA GLN A 135 -8.43 22.29 12.74
C GLN A 135 -8.00 20.93 13.28
N ILE A 136 -8.24 19.85 12.53
CA ILE A 136 -7.65 18.54 12.84
C ILE A 136 -6.15 18.61 12.53
N VAL A 137 -5.33 18.67 13.57
CA VAL A 137 -3.86 18.79 13.45
C VAL A 137 -3.15 17.44 13.55
N HIS A 138 -3.82 16.41 14.09
CA HIS A 138 -3.24 15.08 14.22
C HIS A 138 -4.29 13.97 14.14
N LYS A 139 -3.88 12.82 13.57
CA LYS A 139 -4.65 11.57 13.44
C LYS A 139 -3.76 10.41 13.92
N GLY A 140 -3.74 10.18 15.23
CA GLY A 140 -2.89 9.18 15.87
C GLY A 140 -3.63 7.86 16.08
N VAL A 141 -2.93 6.74 16.08
CA VAL A 141 -3.49 5.43 16.47
C VAL A 141 -3.06 5.05 17.89
N LEU A 142 -4.01 4.56 18.68
CA LEU A 142 -3.78 4.07 20.05
C LEU A 142 -3.57 2.55 20.05
N VAL A 143 -4.36 1.85 19.24
CA VAL A 143 -4.38 0.39 19.17
C VAL A 143 -4.56 -0.01 17.71
N TRP A 144 -3.84 -1.02 17.23
CA TRP A 144 -4.03 -1.53 15.87
C TRP A 144 -3.78 -3.03 15.76
N MET A 145 -4.39 -3.65 14.75
CA MET A 145 -4.13 -5.05 14.37
C MET A 145 -4.29 -5.25 12.85
N PRO A 146 -3.69 -6.28 12.26
CA PRO A 146 -4.00 -6.69 10.89
C PRO A 146 -5.51 -6.85 10.70
N ILE A 147 -6.03 -6.52 9.51
CA ILE A 147 -7.43 -6.75 9.18
C ILE A 147 -7.73 -8.25 9.34
N PRO A 148 -8.73 -8.64 10.16
CA PRO A 148 -9.04 -10.03 10.39
C PRO A 148 -9.74 -10.70 9.19
N PRO A 149 -9.76 -12.04 9.12
CA PRO A 149 -10.55 -12.78 8.13
C PRO A 149 -12.05 -12.46 8.23
N PRO A 150 -12.81 -12.52 7.13
CA PRO A 150 -14.25 -12.22 7.11
C PRO A 150 -15.08 -12.97 8.15
N ALA A 151 -14.75 -14.23 8.42
CA ALA A 151 -15.43 -15.05 9.42
C ALA A 151 -15.41 -14.42 10.83
N GLU A 152 -14.30 -13.78 11.19
CA GLU A 152 -14.03 -13.24 12.53
C GLU A 152 -14.42 -11.76 12.68
N VAL A 153 -14.54 -11.05 11.56
CA VAL A 153 -14.88 -9.61 11.50
C VAL A 153 -16.00 -9.20 12.48
N PRO A 154 -17.12 -9.90 12.62
CA PRO A 154 -18.23 -9.42 13.45
C PRO A 154 -17.89 -9.39 14.94
N VAL A 155 -17.32 -10.48 15.45
CA VAL A 155 -16.96 -10.62 16.87
C VAL A 155 -15.79 -9.70 17.21
N LEU A 156 -14.78 -9.63 16.34
CA LEU A 156 -13.64 -8.75 16.57
C LEU A 156 -14.00 -7.26 16.46
N ARG A 157 -15.00 -6.91 15.63
CA ARG A 157 -15.52 -5.54 15.61
C ARG A 157 -16.24 -5.18 16.90
N LEU A 158 -17.01 -6.10 17.50
CA LEU A 158 -17.59 -5.87 18.84
C LEU A 158 -16.49 -5.61 19.86
N LEU A 159 -15.41 -6.41 19.84
CA LEU A 159 -14.28 -6.21 20.75
C LEU A 159 -13.63 -4.83 20.56
N PHE A 160 -13.40 -4.41 19.32
CA PHE A 160 -12.82 -3.09 19.00
C PHE A 160 -13.73 -1.93 19.42
N VAL A 161 -15.04 -2.03 19.21
CA VAL A 161 -16.01 -1.03 19.67
C VAL A 161 -16.04 -0.99 21.21
N CYS A 162 -15.93 -2.14 21.87
CA CYS A 162 -15.88 -2.22 23.32
C CYS A 162 -14.61 -1.54 23.88
N LEU A 163 -13.45 -1.85 23.29
CA LEU A 163 -12.17 -1.24 23.65
C LEU A 163 -12.12 0.26 23.31
N GLU A 164 -12.76 0.69 22.21
CA GLU A 164 -12.94 2.11 21.88
C GLU A 164 -13.72 2.82 22.98
N GLY A 165 -14.84 2.24 23.44
CA GLY A 165 -15.61 2.75 24.56
C GLY A 165 -14.75 2.85 25.82
N ALA A 166 -14.04 1.77 26.17
CA ALA A 166 -13.18 1.73 27.34
C ALA A 166 -12.09 2.80 27.32
N LEU A 167 -11.40 2.99 26.20
CA LEU A 167 -10.38 4.03 26.03
C LEU A 167 -11.00 5.44 25.98
N THR A 168 -12.21 5.58 25.45
CA THR A 168 -12.94 6.85 25.46
C THR A 168 -13.24 7.31 26.88
N PHE A 169 -13.62 6.39 27.77
CA PHE A 169 -13.80 6.69 29.20
C PHE A 169 -12.47 6.90 29.92
N ALA A 170 -11.50 6.00 29.72
CA ALA A 170 -10.20 6.06 30.39
C ALA A 170 -9.42 7.35 30.05
N LEU A 171 -9.44 7.77 28.79
CA LEU A 171 -8.81 9.01 28.31
C LEU A 171 -9.73 10.24 28.42
N ARG A 172 -10.92 10.10 29.00
CA ARG A 172 -11.91 11.16 29.19
C ARG A 172 -12.25 11.94 27.90
N ALA A 173 -12.33 11.24 26.77
CA ALA A 173 -12.58 11.86 25.47
C ALA A 173 -14.07 12.11 25.17
N LEU A 174 -14.96 11.97 26.16
CA LEU A 174 -16.37 12.33 26.04
C LEU A 174 -16.61 13.84 26.18
N SER A 175 -17.58 14.34 25.42
CA SER A 175 -18.06 15.71 25.55
C SER A 175 -18.66 15.95 26.94
N LYS A 176 -18.62 17.21 27.40
CA LYS A 176 -19.23 17.63 28.67
C LYS A 176 -20.74 17.36 28.74
N ARG A 177 -21.40 17.19 27.60
CA ARG A 177 -22.84 16.91 27.47
C ARG A 177 -23.17 15.41 27.47
N ALA A 178 -22.17 14.53 27.41
CA ALA A 178 -22.41 13.10 27.34
C ALA A 178 -23.02 12.56 28.65
N ASN A 179 -24.01 11.68 28.53
CA ASN A 179 -24.66 11.03 29.67
C ASN A 179 -24.12 9.61 29.85
N TYR A 180 -23.69 9.27 31.06
CA TYR A 180 -23.16 7.97 31.43
C TYR A 180 -23.20 7.76 32.95
N THR A 181 -23.11 6.51 33.39
CA THR A 181 -23.18 6.14 34.80
C THR A 181 -21.95 6.60 35.58
N ALA A 182 -22.09 6.79 36.90
CA ALA A 182 -20.95 7.08 37.77
C ALA A 182 -19.85 6.00 37.67
N ALA A 183 -20.25 4.72 37.57
CA ALA A 183 -19.33 3.61 37.37
C ALA A 183 -18.46 3.76 36.10
N LEU A 184 -19.03 4.27 35.00
CA LEU A 184 -18.28 4.57 33.78
C LEU A 184 -17.35 5.78 33.94
N ALA A 185 -17.70 6.74 34.80
CA ALA A 185 -16.83 7.87 35.12
C ALA A 185 -15.55 7.42 35.84
N ASP A 186 -15.65 6.37 36.66
CA ASP A 186 -14.54 5.86 37.49
C ASP A 186 -13.47 5.09 36.71
N LEU A 187 -13.69 4.85 35.40
CA LEU A 187 -12.68 4.33 34.49
C LEU A 187 -11.57 5.34 34.18
N CYS A 188 -11.87 6.64 34.28
CA CYS A 188 -10.86 7.69 34.18
C CYS A 188 -10.11 7.79 35.53
N PRO A 189 -8.78 7.58 35.56
CA PRO A 189 -8.04 7.61 36.82
C PRO A 189 -7.77 9.04 37.33
N TRP A 190 -8.00 10.07 36.51
CA TRP A 190 -7.64 11.46 36.81
C TRP A 190 -8.84 12.35 37.14
N ASP A 191 -8.57 13.45 37.86
CA ASP A 191 -9.57 14.48 38.15
C ASP A 191 -10.00 15.23 36.88
N ARG A 192 -11.28 15.61 36.82
CA ARG A 192 -11.90 16.24 35.63
C ARG A 192 -11.30 17.59 35.27
N ASN A 193 -10.77 18.32 36.25
CA ASN A 193 -10.23 19.66 36.05
C ASN A 193 -8.73 19.64 35.77
N SER A 194 -8.10 18.46 35.83
CA SER A 194 -6.66 18.29 35.60
C SER A 194 -6.28 18.13 34.11
N LEU A 195 -7.26 17.95 33.23
CA LEU A 195 -7.02 17.70 31.80
C LEU A 195 -6.75 19.00 31.06
N GLU A 196 -5.74 18.99 30.18
CA GLU A 196 -5.40 20.10 29.28
C GLU A 196 -6.13 20.02 27.93
N TYR A 197 -7.14 19.17 27.82
CA TYR A 197 -7.94 18.97 26.61
C TYR A 197 -9.41 18.68 26.93
N GLU A 198 -10.28 18.92 25.95
CA GLU A 198 -11.70 18.57 26.01
C GLU A 198 -12.03 17.38 25.11
N GLY A 199 -12.89 16.49 25.59
CA GLY A 199 -13.40 15.37 24.79
C GLY A 199 -14.53 15.77 23.83
N LEU A 200 -14.63 15.09 22.69
CA LEU A 200 -15.68 15.30 21.68
C LEU A 200 -16.61 14.10 21.48
N CYS A 201 -16.30 12.92 22.00
CA CYS A 201 -17.17 11.75 21.83
C CYS A 201 -18.55 12.02 22.45
N SER A 202 -19.62 11.75 21.71
CA SER A 202 -20.97 12.15 22.12
C SER A 202 -21.57 11.22 23.18
N HIS A 203 -21.25 9.93 23.13
CA HIS A 203 -21.84 8.92 23.99
C HIS A 203 -20.97 7.64 24.05
N ASN A 204 -21.42 6.67 24.85
CA ASN A 204 -20.83 5.35 24.96
C ASN A 204 -21.14 4.50 23.71
N PRO A 205 -20.16 4.05 22.92
CA PRO A 205 -20.44 3.29 21.70
C PRO A 205 -21.02 1.88 21.95
N LEU A 206 -21.03 1.39 23.20
CA LEU A 206 -21.61 0.08 23.53
C LEU A 206 -23.14 0.04 23.46
N VAL A 207 -23.83 1.18 23.36
CA VAL A 207 -25.30 1.22 23.19
C VAL A 207 -25.72 1.19 21.72
N ASP A 208 -24.77 1.39 20.81
CA ASP A 208 -25.03 1.41 19.38
C ASP A 208 -25.08 0.00 18.76
N PRO A 209 -25.86 -0.19 17.69
CA PRO A 209 -25.81 -1.42 16.91
C PRO A 209 -24.48 -1.52 16.16
N VAL A 210 -23.79 -2.64 16.33
CA VAL A 210 -22.54 -2.93 15.61
C VAL A 210 -22.85 -3.68 14.32
N LYS A 211 -22.27 -3.23 13.20
CA LYS A 211 -22.44 -3.88 11.89
C LYS A 211 -21.57 -5.14 11.81
N GLY A 212 -22.16 -6.27 11.42
CA GLY A 212 -21.38 -7.50 11.30
C GLY A 212 -22.10 -8.71 10.75
N GLN A 213 -23.34 -8.61 10.22
CA GLN A 213 -24.06 -9.80 9.70
C GLN A 213 -24.01 -10.98 10.68
N PHE A 214 -24.37 -10.72 11.95
CA PHE A 214 -24.27 -11.69 13.04
C PHE A 214 -25.16 -12.92 12.84
N ASP A 215 -26.12 -12.84 11.92
CA ASP A 215 -27.04 -13.91 11.56
C ASP A 215 -26.43 -14.92 10.57
N LEU A 216 -25.32 -14.59 9.93
CA LEU A 216 -24.59 -15.50 9.03
C LEU A 216 -23.61 -16.38 9.81
N THR A 217 -23.41 -17.61 9.35
CA THR A 217 -22.36 -18.52 9.80
C THR A 217 -20.96 -18.03 9.35
N PRO A 218 -19.86 -18.54 9.94
CA PRO A 218 -18.51 -18.19 9.50
C PRO A 218 -18.24 -18.42 8.01
N GLY A 219 -18.74 -19.53 7.44
CA GLY A 219 -18.60 -19.83 6.01
C GLY A 219 -19.41 -18.88 5.12
N GLU A 220 -20.66 -18.60 5.47
CA GLU A 220 -21.49 -17.64 4.73
C GLU A 220 -20.90 -16.22 4.76
N ARG A 221 -20.18 -15.84 5.82
CA ARG A 221 -19.47 -14.55 5.88
C ARG A 221 -18.27 -14.49 4.93
N GLU A 222 -17.54 -15.59 4.76
CA GLU A 222 -16.46 -15.69 3.77
C GLU A 222 -17.02 -15.51 2.35
N GLU A 223 -18.08 -16.26 2.02
CA GLU A 223 -18.75 -16.19 0.72
C GLU A 223 -19.30 -14.79 0.46
N HIS A 224 -20.06 -14.23 1.41
CA HIS A 224 -20.61 -12.88 1.27
C HIS A 224 -19.51 -11.81 1.13
N ALA A 225 -18.39 -11.93 1.86
CA ALA A 225 -17.27 -11.00 1.69
C ALA A 225 -16.61 -11.14 0.31
N GLN A 226 -16.54 -12.35 -0.24
CA GLN A 226 -16.04 -12.58 -1.59
C GLN A 226 -16.99 -11.97 -2.64
N GLU A 227 -18.31 -12.15 -2.51
CA GLU A 227 -19.32 -11.53 -3.38
C GLU A 227 -19.22 -10.00 -3.37
N LEU A 228 -19.05 -9.39 -2.19
CA LEU A 228 -18.87 -7.95 -2.07
C LEU A 228 -17.59 -7.46 -2.77
N LYS A 229 -16.49 -8.22 -2.68
CA LYS A 229 -15.24 -7.92 -3.38
C LYS A 229 -15.41 -8.01 -4.89
N ASP A 230 -16.06 -9.05 -5.38
CA ASP A 230 -16.30 -9.27 -6.81
C ASP A 230 -17.23 -8.20 -7.39
N ARG A 231 -18.32 -7.88 -6.68
CA ARG A 231 -19.23 -6.78 -7.04
C ARG A 231 -18.49 -5.44 -7.09
N LYS A 232 -17.67 -5.14 -6.09
CA LYS A 232 -16.86 -3.92 -6.04
C LYS A 232 -15.85 -3.86 -7.17
N TYR A 233 -15.23 -4.99 -7.52
CA TYR A 233 -14.33 -5.08 -8.67
C TYR A 233 -15.04 -4.75 -9.99
N ILE A 234 -16.20 -5.35 -10.23
CA ILE A 234 -17.02 -5.10 -11.43
C ILE A 234 -17.42 -3.62 -11.51
N LEU A 235 -17.97 -3.06 -10.44
CA LEU A 235 -18.38 -1.64 -10.40
C LEU A 235 -17.21 -0.69 -10.65
N ASN A 236 -16.01 -1.02 -10.16
CA ASN A 236 -14.80 -0.23 -10.42
C ASN A 236 -14.34 -0.31 -11.87
N LEU A 237 -14.47 -1.47 -12.51
CA LEU A 237 -14.19 -1.65 -13.94
C LEU A 237 -15.18 -0.85 -14.79
N GLU A 238 -16.47 -0.99 -14.52
CA GLU A 238 -17.52 -0.23 -15.21
C GLU A 238 -17.33 1.28 -15.03
N GLY A 239 -17.03 1.73 -13.80
CA GLY A 239 -16.73 3.13 -13.52
C GLY A 239 -15.45 3.62 -14.19
N ARG A 240 -14.48 2.75 -14.49
CA ARG A 240 -13.30 3.09 -15.26
C ARG A 240 -13.62 3.25 -16.75
N GLU A 241 -14.34 2.29 -17.34
CA GLU A 241 -14.72 2.36 -18.75
C GLU A 241 -15.68 3.53 -19.01
N ARG A 242 -16.63 3.78 -18.11
CA ARG A 242 -17.51 4.96 -18.19
C ARG A 242 -16.73 6.27 -18.22
N ARG A 243 -15.80 6.50 -17.28
CA ARG A 243 -14.96 7.72 -17.26
C ARG A 243 -14.12 7.88 -18.53
N LYS A 244 -13.63 6.76 -19.09
CA LYS A 244 -12.87 6.74 -20.34
C LYS A 244 -13.74 7.07 -21.56
N ALA A 245 -15.01 6.68 -21.54
CA ALA A 245 -15.97 6.99 -22.60
C ALA A 245 -16.51 8.43 -22.51
N GLU A 246 -16.78 8.93 -21.30
CA GLU A 246 -17.28 10.29 -21.04
C GLU A 246 -16.28 11.37 -21.46
N ASP A 247 -15.02 11.25 -21.04
CA ASP A 247 -13.96 12.17 -21.43
C ASP A 247 -12.62 11.42 -21.66
N PRO A 248 -12.38 10.94 -22.90
CA PRO A 248 -11.16 10.22 -23.24
C PRO A 248 -9.88 11.04 -23.08
N GLU A 249 -9.94 12.38 -23.20
CA GLU A 249 -8.77 13.25 -23.12
C GLU A 249 -8.40 13.51 -21.66
N ALA A 250 -9.37 13.90 -20.82
CA ALA A 250 -9.14 14.09 -19.39
C ALA A 250 -8.67 12.79 -18.74
N TYR A 251 -9.24 11.64 -19.11
CA TYR A 251 -8.79 10.34 -18.61
C TYR A 251 -7.32 10.06 -18.96
N ARG A 252 -6.90 10.36 -20.21
CA ARG A 252 -5.51 10.19 -20.65
C ARG A 252 -4.56 11.14 -19.92
N LEU A 253 -4.95 12.39 -19.72
CA LEU A 253 -4.17 13.39 -18.99
C LEU A 253 -3.97 12.98 -17.53
N GLU A 254 -5.02 12.53 -16.85
CA GLU A 254 -4.94 12.06 -15.46
C GLU A 254 -4.07 10.80 -15.34
N ALA A 255 -4.21 9.85 -16.27
CA ALA A 255 -3.34 8.67 -16.31
C ALA A 255 -1.86 9.03 -16.51
N ASN A 256 -1.57 10.02 -17.36
CA ASN A 256 -0.21 10.55 -17.55
C ASN A 256 0.31 11.24 -16.28
N ARG A 257 -0.52 12.02 -15.59
CA ARG A 257 -0.19 12.67 -14.32
C ARG A 257 0.15 11.64 -13.24
N HIS A 258 -0.69 10.61 -13.07
CA HIS A 258 -0.42 9.52 -12.14
C HIS A 258 0.90 8.82 -12.46
N ARG A 259 1.17 8.54 -13.74
CA ARG A 259 2.44 7.93 -14.17
C ARG A 259 3.63 8.83 -13.86
N ALA A 260 3.53 10.13 -14.12
CA ALA A 260 4.60 11.08 -13.81
C ALA A 260 4.88 11.14 -12.30
N ASN A 261 3.84 11.21 -11.48
CA ASN A 261 3.95 11.17 -10.02
C ASN A 261 4.55 9.86 -9.53
N PHE A 262 4.15 8.72 -10.10
CA PHE A 262 4.74 7.43 -9.77
C PHE A 262 6.24 7.38 -10.05
N VAL A 263 6.67 7.83 -11.24
CA VAL A 263 8.09 7.86 -11.62
C VAL A 263 8.88 8.81 -10.72
N LYS A 264 8.30 9.96 -10.37
CA LYS A 264 8.92 10.94 -9.47
C LYS A 264 9.13 10.36 -8.06
N ASN A 265 8.11 9.69 -7.52
CA ASN A 265 8.15 9.17 -6.15
C ASN A 265 8.84 7.81 -6.05
N ASN A 266 8.92 7.05 -7.15
CA ASN A 266 9.46 5.68 -7.19
C ASN A 266 10.40 5.47 -8.39
N PRO A 267 11.53 6.20 -8.47
CA PRO A 267 12.40 6.18 -9.64
C PRO A 267 13.01 4.80 -9.88
N GLU A 268 13.37 4.09 -8.82
CA GLU A 268 14.01 2.78 -8.92
C GLU A 268 13.02 1.70 -9.39
N SER A 269 11.81 1.69 -8.85
CA SER A 269 10.74 0.80 -9.31
C SER A 269 10.38 1.04 -10.78
N ALA A 270 10.38 2.31 -11.23
CA ALA A 270 10.15 2.65 -12.63
C ALA A 270 11.27 2.15 -13.57
N LYS A 271 12.55 2.26 -13.15
CA LYS A 271 13.69 1.70 -13.88
C LYS A 271 13.60 0.18 -13.97
N ASN A 272 13.33 -0.49 -12.85
CA ASN A 272 13.21 -1.94 -12.77
C ASN A 272 12.06 -2.48 -13.64
N SER A 273 10.90 -1.81 -13.62
CA SER A 273 9.80 -2.13 -14.53
C SER A 273 10.24 -2.02 -16.01
N THR A 274 10.89 -0.91 -16.37
CA THR A 274 11.36 -0.68 -17.75
C THR A 274 12.37 -1.76 -18.19
N GLN A 275 13.28 -2.17 -17.30
CA GLN A 275 14.24 -3.22 -17.57
C GLN A 275 13.57 -4.58 -17.77
N ARG A 276 12.61 -4.95 -16.90
CA ARG A 276 11.82 -6.17 -17.05
C ARG A 276 11.09 -6.20 -18.39
N HIS A 277 10.50 -5.08 -18.81
CA HIS A 277 9.86 -4.98 -20.13
C HIS A 277 10.84 -5.19 -21.29
N LYS A 278 12.07 -4.67 -21.21
CA LYS A 278 13.11 -4.88 -22.23
C LYS A 278 13.59 -6.33 -22.30
N VAL A 279 13.78 -6.98 -21.15
CA VAL A 279 14.19 -8.38 -21.08
C VAL A 279 13.12 -9.28 -21.69
N LYS A 280 11.86 -9.11 -21.26
CA LYS A 280 10.72 -9.86 -21.82
C LYS A 280 10.56 -9.62 -23.33
N ALA A 281 10.70 -8.37 -23.78
CA ALA A 281 10.68 -8.05 -25.21
C ALA A 281 11.82 -8.73 -26.00
N ARG A 282 13.00 -8.93 -25.39
CA ARG A 282 14.12 -9.66 -26.00
C ARG A 282 13.83 -11.15 -26.09
N GLU A 283 13.29 -11.75 -25.03
CA GLU A 283 12.92 -13.17 -24.96
C GLU A 283 11.82 -13.51 -25.97
N GLU A 284 10.76 -12.71 -25.98
CA GLU A 284 9.62 -12.87 -26.90
C GLU A 284 9.94 -12.39 -28.33
N LYS A 285 11.13 -11.84 -28.57
CA LYS A 285 11.52 -11.11 -29.80
C LYS A 285 10.48 -10.06 -30.23
N ARG A 286 9.74 -9.51 -29.26
CA ARG A 286 8.74 -8.47 -29.47
C ARG A 286 9.43 -7.13 -29.62
N PHE A 287 9.19 -6.43 -30.72
CA PHE A 287 9.89 -5.19 -31.09
C PHE A 287 11.42 -5.36 -31.11
N TYR A 288 11.89 -6.44 -31.70
CA TYR A 288 13.30 -6.80 -31.78
C TYR A 288 13.88 -6.52 -33.16
N CYS A 289 15.08 -5.94 -33.21
CA CYS A 289 15.82 -5.78 -34.44
C CYS A 289 16.78 -6.97 -34.64
N ASN A 290 16.53 -7.81 -35.65
CA ASN A 290 17.39 -8.96 -35.95
C ASN A 290 18.81 -8.58 -36.41
N VAL A 291 18.99 -7.43 -37.08
CA VAL A 291 20.30 -6.99 -37.60
C VAL A 291 21.20 -6.39 -36.50
N CYS A 292 20.60 -5.72 -35.52
CA CYS A 292 21.32 -5.09 -34.43
C CYS A 292 21.31 -5.89 -33.14
N HIS A 293 20.49 -6.94 -33.06
CA HIS A 293 20.22 -7.76 -31.88
C HIS A 293 19.79 -6.95 -30.65
N VAL A 294 18.97 -5.91 -30.86
CA VAL A 294 18.47 -5.03 -29.79
C VAL A 294 16.95 -5.13 -29.70
N ALA A 295 16.43 -5.31 -28.48
CA ALA A 295 15.00 -5.25 -28.17
C ALA A 295 14.59 -3.83 -27.73
N PHE A 296 13.42 -3.39 -28.17
CA PHE A 296 12.86 -2.09 -27.84
C PHE A 296 11.61 -2.23 -26.99
N THR A 297 11.25 -1.16 -26.28
CA THR A 297 10.08 -1.15 -25.38
C THR A 297 8.74 -1.04 -26.11
N ASN A 298 8.72 -0.56 -27.35
CA ASN A 298 7.52 -0.45 -28.17
C ASN A 298 7.85 -0.42 -29.68
N SER A 299 6.82 -0.54 -30.53
CA SER A 299 6.94 -0.54 -32.00
C SER A 299 7.49 0.77 -32.55
N THR A 300 7.15 1.90 -31.93
CA THR A 300 7.63 3.22 -32.35
C THR A 300 9.14 3.35 -32.21
N ASN A 301 9.70 2.89 -31.09
CA ASN A 301 11.14 2.90 -30.86
C ASN A 301 11.88 1.97 -31.82
N LEU A 302 11.31 0.79 -32.12
CA LEU A 302 11.84 -0.07 -33.16
C LEU A 302 11.80 0.62 -34.53
N ARG A 303 10.67 1.23 -34.92
CA ARG A 303 10.53 1.94 -36.20
C ARG A 303 11.58 3.05 -36.33
N ASN A 304 11.72 3.85 -35.28
CA ASN A 304 12.72 4.92 -35.23
C ASN A 304 14.14 4.36 -35.31
N HIS A 305 14.42 3.22 -34.65
CA HIS A 305 15.69 2.51 -34.78
C HIS A 305 15.97 2.06 -36.22
N LEU A 306 14.99 1.43 -36.87
CA LEU A 306 15.11 0.97 -38.25
C LEU A 306 15.37 2.13 -39.23
N ALA A 307 14.81 3.31 -38.94
CA ALA A 307 15.01 4.53 -39.71
C ALA A 307 16.37 5.22 -39.46
N THR A 308 17.19 4.73 -38.52
CA THR A 308 18.51 5.35 -38.28
C THR A 308 19.52 4.99 -39.36
N LYS A 309 20.33 5.96 -39.80
CA LYS A 309 21.49 5.73 -40.70
C LYS A 309 22.44 4.64 -40.16
N ARG A 310 22.54 4.50 -38.83
CA ARG A 310 23.36 3.46 -38.18
C ARG A 310 22.79 2.06 -38.42
N HIS A 311 21.48 1.88 -38.32
CA HIS A 311 20.83 0.62 -38.67
C HIS A 311 20.99 0.34 -40.17
N GLU A 312 20.72 1.33 -41.01
CA GLU A 312 20.86 1.22 -42.48
C GLU A 312 22.27 0.78 -42.89
N ASN A 313 23.32 1.35 -42.29
CA ASN A 313 24.70 0.96 -42.56
C ASN A 313 24.98 -0.48 -42.13
N LYS A 314 24.47 -0.93 -40.98
CA LYS A 314 24.60 -2.33 -40.54
C LYS A 314 23.87 -3.31 -41.48
N VAL A 315 22.75 -2.90 -42.05
CA VAL A 315 22.02 -3.71 -43.05
C VAL A 315 22.85 -3.84 -44.33
N LYS A 316 23.50 -2.76 -44.78
CA LYS A 316 24.39 -2.77 -45.96
C LYS A 316 25.63 -3.63 -45.75
N ASP A 317 26.25 -3.53 -44.57
CA ASP A 317 27.39 -4.36 -44.18
C ASP A 317 27.00 -5.86 -44.12
N ALA A 318 25.80 -6.19 -43.61
CA ALA A 318 25.28 -7.55 -43.56
C ALA A 318 24.89 -8.14 -44.94
N LYS A 319 24.62 -7.28 -45.93
CA LYS A 319 24.29 -7.67 -47.32
C LYS A 319 25.50 -7.70 -48.26
N GLY A 320 26.72 -7.55 -47.74
CA GLY A 320 27.95 -7.69 -48.54
C GLY A 320 28.18 -6.59 -49.58
N THR A 321 27.46 -5.47 -49.53
CA THR A 321 27.71 -4.35 -50.44
C THR A 321 29.00 -3.61 -50.03
N PRO A 322 30.00 -3.46 -50.92
CA PRO A 322 31.26 -2.83 -50.56
C PRO A 322 31.08 -1.38 -50.08
N ARG A 323 31.56 -1.11 -48.88
CA ARG A 323 31.60 0.23 -48.29
C ARG A 323 32.55 1.13 -49.08
N TYR A 324 32.19 2.39 -49.32
CA TYR A 324 33.19 3.42 -49.64
C TYR A 324 34.05 3.64 -48.40
N ILE A 325 35.25 3.04 -48.40
CA ILE A 325 36.23 3.20 -47.32
C ILE A 325 37.09 4.41 -47.69
N SER A 326 37.03 5.46 -46.88
CA SER A 326 37.91 6.62 -47.05
C SER A 326 39.39 6.19 -46.97
N PRO A 327 40.31 6.88 -47.67
CA PRO A 327 41.74 6.57 -47.62
C PRO A 327 42.28 6.49 -46.18
N THR A 328 41.75 7.34 -45.29
CA THR A 328 42.07 7.36 -43.86
C THR A 328 41.65 6.09 -43.12
N MET A 329 40.46 5.55 -43.41
CA MET A 329 39.99 4.28 -42.83
C MET A 329 40.78 3.08 -43.36
N LYS A 330 41.21 3.08 -44.64
CA LYS A 330 42.09 2.02 -45.18
C LYS A 330 43.44 1.98 -44.45
N ILE A 331 44.02 3.15 -44.19
CA ILE A 331 45.27 3.29 -43.43
C ILE A 331 45.07 2.81 -42.00
N GLN A 332 44.03 3.27 -41.30
CA GLN A 332 43.73 2.83 -39.94
C GLN A 332 43.46 1.32 -39.83
N ASN A 333 42.74 0.73 -40.79
CA ASN A 333 42.48 -0.71 -40.81
C ASN A 333 43.75 -1.53 -41.03
N ARG A 334 44.65 -1.07 -41.90
CA ARG A 334 45.97 -1.71 -42.12
C ARG A 334 46.85 -1.61 -40.88
N ILE A 335 46.85 -0.45 -40.23
CA ILE A 335 47.56 -0.18 -38.97
C ILE A 335 47.01 -1.06 -37.84
N LYS A 336 45.67 -1.21 -37.75
CA LYS A 336 44.98 -2.10 -36.80
C LYS A 336 45.34 -3.56 -37.04
N ALA A 337 45.32 -4.02 -38.30
CA ALA A 337 45.72 -5.38 -38.66
C ALA A 337 47.20 -5.67 -38.36
N GLN A 338 48.07 -4.66 -38.47
CA GLN A 338 49.50 -4.76 -38.16
C GLN A 338 49.84 -4.43 -36.70
N LYS A 339 48.84 -4.06 -35.87
CA LYS A 339 49.00 -3.54 -34.50
C LYS A 339 50.08 -2.44 -34.35
N ARG A 340 50.41 -1.70 -35.42
CA ARG A 340 51.34 -0.55 -35.34
C ARG A 340 50.56 0.62 -34.74
N HIS A 341 51.12 1.35 -33.78
CA HIS A 341 50.45 2.51 -33.17
C HIS A 341 49.02 2.24 -32.66
N TYR A 342 48.85 1.13 -31.94
CA TYR A 342 47.56 0.63 -31.46
C TYR A 342 47.44 0.67 -29.93
N CYS A 343 46.26 1.00 -29.43
CA CYS A 343 45.91 0.99 -28.01
C CYS A 343 45.01 -0.21 -27.71
N GLU A 344 45.48 -1.15 -26.89
CA GLU A 344 44.73 -2.38 -26.57
C GLU A 344 43.51 -2.11 -25.69
N LEU A 345 43.64 -1.22 -24.69
CA LEU A 345 42.55 -0.87 -23.76
C LEU A 345 41.34 -0.20 -24.43
N CYS A 346 41.54 0.44 -25.58
CA CYS A 346 40.51 1.18 -26.30
C CYS A 346 40.21 0.61 -27.69
N ASP A 347 40.90 -0.47 -28.10
CA ASP A 347 40.86 -1.03 -29.46
C ASP A 347 41.00 0.04 -30.56
N PHE A 348 41.94 0.97 -30.35
CA PHE A 348 42.12 2.17 -31.18
C PHE A 348 43.44 2.14 -31.94
N ALA A 349 43.39 2.23 -33.28
CA ALA A 349 44.55 2.32 -34.15
C ALA A 349 44.77 3.78 -34.59
N ALA A 350 45.89 4.37 -34.20
CA ALA A 350 46.25 5.73 -34.55
C ALA A 350 47.07 5.76 -35.85
N PRO A 351 46.86 6.74 -36.75
CA PRO A 351 47.61 6.83 -38.00
C PRO A 351 49.09 7.18 -37.80
N THR A 352 49.46 7.79 -36.67
CA THR A 352 50.84 8.17 -36.33
C THR A 352 51.12 7.90 -34.84
N PRO A 353 52.38 7.68 -34.44
CA PRO A 353 52.74 7.49 -33.03
C PRO A 353 52.40 8.72 -32.16
N PHE A 354 52.50 9.93 -32.71
CA PHE A 354 52.07 11.15 -32.02
C PHE A 354 50.56 11.16 -31.73
N ALA A 355 49.74 10.68 -32.66
CA ALA A 355 48.29 10.55 -32.46
C ALA A 355 47.93 9.47 -31.43
N LEU A 356 48.70 8.38 -31.33
CA LEU A 356 48.54 7.40 -30.26
C LEU A 356 48.89 8.00 -28.90
N LYS A 357 50.00 8.75 -28.80
CA LYS A 357 50.39 9.42 -27.56
C LYS A 357 49.32 10.39 -27.09
N LYS A 358 48.78 11.22 -27.99
CA LYS A 358 47.66 12.13 -27.70
C LYS A 358 46.38 11.38 -27.27
N HIS A 359 46.12 10.19 -27.84
CA HIS A 359 45.00 9.34 -27.43
C HIS A 359 45.17 8.84 -25.99
N ILE A 360 46.35 8.31 -25.65
CA ILE A 360 46.67 7.79 -24.31
C ILE A 360 46.62 8.92 -23.25
N ASP A 361 47.14 10.10 -23.60
CA ASP A 361 47.15 11.28 -22.73
C ASP A 361 45.75 11.91 -22.55
N GLY A 362 44.78 11.53 -23.38
CA GLY A 362 43.43 12.08 -23.40
C GLY A 362 42.56 11.64 -22.21
N LYS A 363 41.67 12.55 -21.78
CA LYS A 363 40.75 12.33 -20.64
C LYS A 363 39.89 11.07 -20.80
N ALA A 364 39.50 10.72 -22.03
CA ALA A 364 38.67 9.54 -22.30
C ALA A 364 39.42 8.22 -22.12
N HIS A 365 40.71 8.17 -22.48
CA HIS A 365 41.53 6.96 -22.29
C HIS A 365 41.84 6.75 -20.82
N LYS A 366 42.27 7.81 -20.10
CA LYS A 366 42.53 7.76 -18.65
C LYS A 366 41.34 7.29 -17.82
N LYS A 367 40.13 7.71 -18.18
CA LYS A 367 38.89 7.23 -17.51
C LYS A 367 38.65 5.74 -17.73
N LYS A 368 38.92 5.22 -18.94
CA LYS A 368 38.79 3.79 -19.23
C LYS A 368 39.90 2.96 -18.57
N LEU A 369 41.10 3.50 -18.48
CA LEU A 369 42.21 2.88 -17.76
C LEU A 369 41.86 2.71 -16.28
N ALA A 370 41.37 3.77 -15.62
CA ALA A 370 40.94 3.70 -14.22
C ALA A 370 39.85 2.64 -13.98
N LEU A 371 38.83 2.56 -14.86
CA LEU A 371 37.78 1.54 -14.76
C LEU A 371 38.28 0.11 -15.02
N ALA A 372 39.30 -0.06 -15.86
CA ALA A 372 39.91 -1.35 -16.14
C ALA A 372 40.85 -1.81 -15.01
N GLU A 373 41.56 -0.87 -14.38
CA GLU A 373 42.39 -1.10 -13.19
C GLU A 373 41.53 -1.45 -11.96
N GLU A 374 40.39 -0.76 -11.78
CA GLU A 374 39.42 -1.03 -10.71
C GLU A 374 38.76 -2.41 -10.88
N ALA A 375 38.48 -2.84 -12.12
CA ALA A 375 37.98 -4.19 -12.43
C ALA A 375 39.04 -5.31 -12.27
N ALA A 376 40.33 -4.96 -12.22
CA ALA A 376 41.43 -5.93 -12.04
C ALA A 376 41.85 -6.13 -10.57
N GLN A 377 41.29 -5.34 -9.64
CA GLN A 377 41.57 -5.41 -8.20
C GLN A 377 40.51 -6.17 -7.39
N GLU A 378 39.48 -6.76 -8.01
CA GLU A 378 38.60 -7.68 -7.29
C GLU A 378 39.30 -9.02 -7.04
N PRO A 379 39.47 -9.46 -5.77
CA PRO A 379 40.21 -10.66 -5.45
C PRO A 379 39.45 -11.93 -5.86
N ILE A 380 40.16 -12.83 -6.54
CA ILE A 380 39.76 -14.21 -6.81
C ILE A 380 39.63 -14.94 -5.48
N SER A 381 38.41 -15.27 -5.06
CA SER A 381 38.14 -16.25 -4.00
C SER A 381 38.10 -17.65 -4.61
N PRO A 382 38.97 -18.60 -4.18
CA PRO A 382 38.92 -19.96 -4.67
C PRO A 382 37.98 -20.79 -3.80
N GLN A 383 36.86 -21.24 -4.35
CA GLN A 383 36.31 -22.55 -4.01
C GLN A 383 35.54 -23.16 -5.18
N ALA A 384 36.17 -24.20 -5.71
CA ALA A 384 35.76 -25.05 -6.79
C ALA A 384 34.97 -26.27 -6.27
N PHE A 385 33.97 -26.66 -7.05
CA PHE A 385 33.55 -28.04 -7.32
C PHE A 385 32.90 -28.88 -6.20
N ARG A 386 31.60 -29.13 -6.38
CA ARG A 386 31.01 -30.47 -6.17
C ARG A 386 30.07 -30.78 -7.34
N GLN A 387 30.24 -31.98 -7.90
CA GLN A 387 29.54 -32.51 -9.08
C GLN A 387 28.05 -32.78 -8.82
N PRO A 388 27.23 -32.97 -9.87
CA PRO A 388 25.80 -33.19 -9.76
C PRO A 388 25.45 -34.68 -9.65
N GLU A 389 24.58 -35.04 -8.71
CA GLU A 389 23.83 -36.29 -8.78
C GLU A 389 22.34 -36.09 -8.44
N SER A 390 21.55 -36.92 -9.14
CA SER A 390 20.16 -37.34 -8.92
C SER A 390 19.02 -36.32 -9.09
N SER A 391 18.45 -36.37 -10.30
CA SER A 391 17.03 -36.52 -10.60
C SER A 391 16.05 -36.62 -9.44
N LEU A 392 15.04 -35.74 -9.43
CA LEU A 392 13.63 -36.08 -9.18
C LEU A 392 12.71 -35.07 -9.88
N VAL A 393 11.65 -35.64 -10.45
CA VAL A 393 10.69 -35.10 -11.41
C VAL A 393 9.69 -34.17 -10.72
N ILE A 394 9.41 -33.00 -11.31
CA ILE A 394 8.15 -32.26 -11.05
C ILE A 394 7.46 -32.03 -12.39
N GLN A 395 6.33 -32.69 -12.56
CA GLN A 395 5.43 -32.59 -13.71
C GLN A 395 4.88 -31.17 -13.83
N GLN A 396 5.09 -30.57 -15.01
CA GLN A 396 4.30 -29.43 -15.48
C GLN A 396 3.03 -30.01 -16.13
N GLN A 397 1.86 -29.67 -15.59
CA GLN A 397 0.59 -29.88 -16.31
C GLN A 397 0.38 -28.71 -17.28
N GLU A 398 0.20 -29.04 -18.55
CA GLU A 398 -0.18 -28.12 -19.61
C GLU A 398 -1.66 -27.70 -19.50
N PRO A 399 -2.04 -26.49 -19.95
CA PRO A 399 -3.43 -26.07 -20.00
C PRO A 399 -4.16 -26.73 -21.20
N PRO A 400 -5.41 -27.18 -21.06
CA PRO A 400 -6.14 -27.78 -22.18
C PRO A 400 -6.60 -26.73 -23.20
N LYS A 401 -6.40 -27.04 -24.48
CA LYS A 401 -6.89 -26.30 -25.66
C LYS A 401 -7.95 -27.12 -26.42
N GLY A 402 -9.01 -26.42 -26.87
CA GLY A 402 -9.89 -26.79 -27.99
C GLY A 402 -11.04 -27.72 -27.62
N PHE A 403 -12.29 -27.45 -27.97
CA PHE A 403 -12.85 -27.32 -29.33
C PHE A 403 -14.06 -26.36 -29.31
N GLN A 404 -14.05 -25.28 -30.11
CA GLN A 404 -14.55 -25.13 -31.51
C GLN A 404 -16.02 -24.70 -31.63
N GLU A 405 -16.18 -23.72 -32.51
CA GLU A 405 -17.37 -22.98 -32.90
C GLU A 405 -18.50 -23.85 -33.49
N GLN A 406 -19.75 -23.48 -33.21
CA GLN A 406 -20.82 -23.52 -34.21
C GLN A 406 -21.74 -22.29 -34.08
N SER A 407 -22.11 -21.78 -35.25
CA SER A 407 -22.86 -20.57 -35.52
C SER A 407 -24.38 -20.72 -35.35
N SER A 408 -25.00 -19.61 -34.97
CA SER A 408 -26.33 -19.10 -35.39
C SER A 408 -27.58 -19.98 -35.20
N GLN A 409 -28.49 -19.55 -34.31
CA GLN A 409 -29.91 -19.35 -34.63
C GLN A 409 -30.65 -18.54 -33.54
N GLN A 410 -31.72 -17.89 -33.98
CA GLN A 410 -32.53 -16.84 -33.35
C GLN A 410 -33.52 -17.33 -32.27
N LYS A 411 -34.03 -16.35 -31.48
CA LYS A 411 -35.21 -16.34 -30.57
C LYS A 411 -34.98 -17.08 -29.23
N ASP A 412 -35.39 -16.58 -28.05
CA ASP A 412 -36.55 -15.77 -27.70
C ASP A 412 -36.28 -14.81 -26.53
N THR A 413 -36.91 -13.64 -26.63
CA THR A 413 -37.07 -12.64 -25.57
C THR A 413 -38.24 -13.00 -24.67
N SER A 414 -38.01 -13.64 -23.52
CA SER A 414 -38.98 -13.62 -22.39
C SER A 414 -38.41 -14.21 -21.10
N GLN A 415 -37.49 -13.53 -20.42
CA GLN A 415 -37.25 -13.80 -18.98
C GLN A 415 -36.49 -12.67 -18.26
N ALA A 416 -36.71 -11.42 -18.68
CA ALA A 416 -36.13 -10.23 -18.04
C ALA A 416 -37.15 -9.44 -17.18
N ASN A 417 -38.16 -10.11 -16.62
CA ASN A 417 -39.18 -9.49 -15.76
C ASN A 417 -39.58 -10.43 -14.61
N SER A 418 -38.68 -10.64 -13.67
CA SER A 418 -39.04 -10.93 -12.27
C SER A 418 -37.82 -10.61 -11.41
N ILE A 419 -38.02 -10.04 -10.23
CA ILE A 419 -36.99 -9.47 -9.33
C ILE A 419 -36.62 -8.01 -9.65
N ARG A 420 -37.65 -7.17 -9.84
CA ARG A 420 -37.53 -5.70 -9.79
C ARG A 420 -38.61 -5.10 -8.87
N LYS A 421 -38.81 -5.69 -7.69
CA LYS A 421 -39.92 -5.29 -6.78
C LYS A 421 -39.65 -5.35 -5.27
N TYR A 422 -38.40 -5.28 -4.83
CA TYR A 422 -38.09 -5.02 -3.42
C TYR A 422 -37.03 -3.92 -3.35
N PHE A 423 -37.23 -2.93 -2.47
CA PHE A 423 -36.45 -1.69 -2.29
C PHE A 423 -36.88 -0.44 -3.09
N GLN A 424 -38.18 -0.14 -3.02
CA GLN A 424 -38.62 1.23 -2.74
C GLN A 424 -39.48 1.17 -1.47
N LEU A 425 -39.22 2.09 -0.53
CA LEU A 425 -39.82 2.25 0.82
C LEU A 425 -39.08 1.55 1.97
N ALA A 426 -38.03 2.21 2.47
CA ALA A 426 -37.68 2.38 3.89
C ALA A 426 -36.39 3.22 3.99
#